data_AF-A0A350QH95-F1
#
_entry.id   AF-A0A350QH95-F1
#
_cell.length_a   1.000
_cell.length_b   1.000
_cell.length_c   1.000
_cell.angle_alpha   90.00
_cell.angle_beta   90.00
_cell.angle_gamma   90.00
#
_symmetry.space_group_name_H-M   'P 1'
#
loop_
_entity.id
_entity.type
_entity.pdbx_description
1 polymer ?
#
loop_
_entity_poly.entity_id
_entity_poly.type
_entity_poly.pdbx_seq_one_letter_code
_entity_poly.pdbx_strand_id
1 'polypeptide(L)'
;MKNLTEHLSQYALYHRDQRNIKTHYIGIPLIIVAIFSLLSLPLVSLAGIMLTPALLLFIATALFYFRLDLRFGLVMLLFSGSCFAL
;
A
#
# COMPACT_ATOMS: atom_id res chain seq x y z
N MET A 1 -12.83 14.54 -0.40
CA MET A 1 -11.58 13.76 -0.66
C MET A 1 -11.34 13.80 -2.15
N LYS A 2 -10.08 13.83 -2.58
CA LYS A 2 -9.75 13.67 -4.00
C LYS A 2 -10.18 12.28 -4.46
N ASN A 3 -10.65 12.15 -5.70
CA ASN A 3 -10.94 10.85 -6.30
C ASN A 3 -9.65 10.19 -6.82
N LEU A 4 -9.76 8.92 -7.26
CA LEU A 4 -8.61 8.16 -7.75
C LEU A 4 -7.86 8.90 -8.87
N THR A 5 -8.58 9.40 -9.87
CA THR A 5 -8.00 10.10 -11.02
C THR A 5 -7.24 11.36 -10.59
N GLU A 6 -7.78 12.12 -9.63
CA GLU A 6 -7.10 13.31 -9.09
C GLU A 6 -5.80 12.95 -8.37
N HIS A 7 -5.81 11.89 -7.55
CA HIS A 7 -4.59 11.39 -6.91
C HIS A 7 -3.53 10.96 -7.93
N LEU A 8 -3.91 10.16 -8.93
CA LEU A 8 -2.99 9.66 -9.95
C LEU A 8 -2.49 10.78 -10.88
N SER A 9 -3.36 11.72 -11.23
CA SER A 9 -2.99 12.87 -12.06
C SER A 9 -1.97 13.75 -11.36
N GLN A 10 -2.17 14.04 -10.07
CA GLN A 10 -1.20 14.80 -9.28
C GLN A 10 0.13 14.09 -9.17
N TYR A 11 0.13 12.77 -8.94
CA TYR A 11 1.35 11.98 -8.90
C TYR A 11 2.13 12.07 -10.24
N ALA A 12 1.43 11.95 -11.36
CA ALA A 12 2.01 12.02 -12.70
C ALA A 12 2.58 13.41 -13.07
N LEU A 13 2.14 14.50 -12.42
CA LEU A 13 2.71 15.83 -12.64
C LEU A 13 4.18 15.91 -12.19
N TYR A 14 4.53 15.24 -11.09
CA TYR A 14 5.89 15.24 -10.54
C TYR A 14 6.79 14.16 -11.17
N HIS A 15 6.20 13.05 -11.62
CA HIS A 15 6.94 11.88 -12.10
C HIS A 15 6.87 11.77 -13.62
N ARG A 16 7.56 12.68 -14.33
CA ARG A 16 7.58 12.71 -15.80
C ARG A 16 8.84 12.11 -16.43
N ASP A 17 9.96 12.07 -15.71
CA ASP A 17 11.20 11.48 -16.21
C ASP A 17 11.05 9.95 -16.29
N GLN A 18 11.32 9.37 -17.46
CA GLN A 18 11.19 7.94 -17.72
C GLN A 18 12.12 7.07 -16.86
N ARG A 19 13.30 7.58 -16.49
CA ARG A 19 14.23 6.89 -15.59
C ARG A 19 13.65 6.84 -14.18
N ASN A 20 13.05 7.95 -13.72
CA ASN A 20 12.37 8.02 -12.44
C ASN A 20 11.16 7.06 -12.39
N ILE A 21 10.38 6.99 -13.45
CA ILE A 21 9.24 6.05 -13.55
C ILE A 21 9.74 4.60 -13.45
N LYS A 22 10.83 4.25 -14.16
CA LYS A 22 11.41 2.90 -14.11
C LYS A 22 11.88 2.52 -12.71
N THR A 23 12.53 3.43 -11.98
CA THR A 23 12.94 3.15 -10.60
C THR A 23 11.75 3.00 -9.68
N HIS A 24 10.65 3.73 -9.89
CA HIS A 24 9.43 3.59 -9.09
C HIS A 24 8.74 2.23 -9.23
N TYR A 25 8.75 1.63 -10.42
CA TYR A 25 8.15 0.29 -10.62
C TYR A 25 8.76 -0.79 -9.72
N ILE A 26 10.05 -0.68 -9.38
CA ILE A 26 10.74 -1.61 -8.49
C ILE A 26 10.81 -1.05 -7.06
N GLY A 27 11.10 0.24 -6.94
CA GLY A 27 11.30 0.93 -5.67
C GLY A 27 10.03 0.98 -4.81
N ILE A 28 8.86 1.29 -5.38
CA ILE A 28 7.61 1.32 -4.61
C ILE A 28 7.31 -0.06 -3.98
N PRO A 29 7.31 -1.18 -4.73
CA PRO A 29 7.12 -2.51 -4.12
C PRO A 29 8.12 -2.82 -3.02
N LEU A 30 9.41 -2.54 -3.22
CA LEU A 30 10.44 -2.79 -2.21
C LEU A 30 10.24 -1.93 -0.95
N ILE A 31 9.84 -0.67 -1.11
CA ILE A 31 9.51 0.21 0.02
C ILE A 31 8.32 -0.35 0.81
N ILE A 32 7.28 -0.85 0.12
CA ILE A 32 6.09 -1.39 0.79
C ILE A 32 6.44 -2.65 1.57
N VAL A 33 7.21 -3.58 0.99
CA VAL A 33 7.73 -4.76 1.70
C VAL A 33 8.53 -4.32 2.92
N ALA A 34 9.50 -3.41 2.76
CA ALA A 34 10.32 -2.93 3.87
C ALA A 34 9.49 -2.27 4.99
N ILE A 35 8.45 -1.50 4.65
CA ILE A 35 7.53 -0.91 5.63
C ILE A 35 6.77 -1.99 6.38
N PHE A 36 6.20 -2.98 5.69
CA PHE A 36 5.51 -4.08 6.36
C PHE A 36 6.45 -4.87 7.26
N SER A 37 7.64 -5.26 6.78
CA SER A 37 8.64 -5.96 7.60
C SER A 37 9.04 -5.16 8.84
N LEU A 38 9.28 -3.85 8.70
CA LEU A 38 9.60 -2.97 9.83
C LEU A 38 8.47 -2.88 10.85
N LEU A 39 7.23 -2.93 10.38
CA LEU A 39 6.01 -2.81 11.19
C LEU A 39 5.43 -4.17 11.62
N SER A 40 6.15 -5.27 11.43
CA SER A 40 5.67 -6.61 11.80
C SER A 40 5.79 -6.94 13.29
N LEU A 41 6.36 -6.04 14.11
CA LEU A 41 6.42 -6.26 15.55
C LEU A 41 5.00 -6.28 16.17
N PRO A 42 4.63 -7.32 16.95
CA PRO A 42 3.32 -7.38 17.60
C PRO A 42 3.13 -6.25 18.62
N LEU A 43 1.97 -5.59 18.58
CA LEU A 43 1.52 -4.67 19.64
C LEU A 43 0.86 -5.44 20.78
N VAL A 44 -0.08 -6.32 20.43
CA VAL A 44 -0.92 -7.05 21.37
C VAL A 44 -1.43 -8.32 20.71
N SER A 45 -1.69 -9.36 21.51
CA SER A 45 -2.39 -10.56 21.07
C SER A 45 -3.85 -10.47 21.48
N LEU A 46 -4.78 -10.60 20.54
CA LEU A 46 -6.22 -10.60 20.78
C LEU A 46 -6.83 -11.88 20.19
N ALA A 47 -7.47 -12.68 21.03
CA ALA A 47 -8.12 -13.94 20.63
C ALA A 47 -7.20 -14.89 19.82
N GLY A 48 -5.90 -14.92 20.14
CA GLY A 48 -4.90 -15.74 19.45
C GLY A 48 -4.34 -15.12 18.16
N ILE A 49 -4.80 -13.93 17.76
CA ILE A 49 -4.27 -13.18 16.62
C ILE A 49 -3.29 -12.12 17.13
N MET A 50 -2.07 -12.11 16.58
CA MET A 50 -1.12 -11.03 16.81
C MET A 50 -1.50 -9.80 16.00
N LEU A 51 -1.92 -8.74 16.68
CA LEU A 51 -2.13 -7.45 16.06
C LEU A 51 -0.78 -6.73 15.92
N THR A 52 -0.35 -6.52 14.69
CA THR A 52 0.86 -5.76 14.35
C THR A 52 0.49 -4.41 13.74
N PRO A 53 1.35 -3.38 13.84
CA PRO A 53 1.13 -2.12 13.13
C PRO A 53 1.04 -2.33 11.61
N ALA A 54 1.75 -3.33 11.06
CA ALA A 54 1.67 -3.69 9.65
C ALA A 54 0.25 -4.13 9.25
N LEU A 55 -0.43 -4.94 10.08
CA LEU A 55 -1.81 -5.37 9.82
C LEU A 55 -2.78 -4.18 9.83
N LEU A 56 -2.61 -3.26 10.78
CA LEU A 56 -3.44 -2.05 10.85
C LEU A 56 -3.23 -1.16 9.62
N LEU A 57 -1.98 -0.98 9.19
CA LEU A 57 -1.64 -0.24 7.98
C LEU A 57 -2.21 -0.89 6.72
N PHE A 58 -2.10 -2.22 6.61
CA PHE A 58 -2.67 -2.99 5.50
C PHE A 58 -4.20 -2.81 5.40
N ILE A 59 -4.92 -2.93 6.53
CA ILE A 59 -6.38 -2.73 6.55
C ILE A 59 -6.73 -1.27 6.19
N ALA A 60 -6.04 -0.29 6.78
CA ALA A 60 -6.30 1.12 6.53
C ALA A 60 -6.09 1.49 5.04
N THR A 61 -5.01 1.00 4.43
CA THR A 61 -4.72 1.24 3.01
C THR A 61 -5.71 0.54 2.09
N ALA A 62 -6.12 -0.70 2.40
CA ALA A 62 -7.17 -1.39 1.66
C ALA A 62 -8.49 -0.59 1.67
N LEU A 63 -8.95 -0.17 2.85
CA LEU A 63 -10.16 0.64 3.00
C LEU A 63 -10.07 1.96 2.23
N PHE A 64 -8.91 2.61 2.26
CA PHE A 64 -8.67 3.84 1.51
C PHE A 64 -8.84 3.63 0.00
N TYR A 65 -8.21 2.60 -0.59
CA TYR A 65 -8.31 2.36 -2.02
C TYR A 65 -9.70 1.89 -2.45
N PHE A 66 -10.38 1.05 -1.66
CA PHE A 66 -11.77 0.67 -1.93
C PHE A 66 -12.72 1.88 -1.88
N ARG A 67 -12.45 2.86 -1.02
CA ARG A 67 -13.22 4.12 -0.97
C ARG A 67 -12.98 4.99 -2.20
N LEU A 68 -11.83 4.87 -2.87
CA LEU A 68 -11.52 5.63 -4.09
C LEU A 68 -12.12 4.98 -5.35
N ASP A 69 -11.97 3.67 -5.49
CA ASP A 69 -12.52 2.89 -6.61
C ASP A 69 -12.52 1.39 -6.25
N LEU A 70 -13.59 0.66 -6.56
CA LEU A 70 -13.72 -0.75 -6.21
C LEU A 70 -12.74 -1.65 -6.97
N ARG A 71 -12.53 -1.41 -8.27
CA ARG A 71 -11.68 -2.27 -9.11
C ARG A 71 -10.22 -2.06 -8.75
N PHE A 72 -9.82 -0.79 -8.60
CA PHE A 72 -8.47 -0.44 -8.17
C PHE A 72 -8.21 -0.89 -6.73
N GLY A 73 -9.22 -0.80 -5.85
CA GLY A 73 -9.18 -1.36 -4.50
C GLY A 73 -8.82 -2.83 -4.47
N LEU A 74 -9.43 -3.66 -5.33
CA LEU A 74 -9.10 -5.09 -5.45
C LEU A 74 -7.64 -5.30 -5.88
N VAL A 75 -7.17 -4.55 -6.88
CA VAL A 75 -5.77 -4.65 -7.35
C VAL A 75 -4.81 -4.29 -6.22
N MET A 76 -5.06 -3.19 -5.51
CA MET A 76 -4.20 -2.75 -4.41
C MET A 76 -4.26 -3.67 -3.20
N LEU A 77 -5.41 -4.30 -2.94
CA LEU A 77 -5.56 -5.32 -1.89
C LEU A 77 -4.67 -6.53 -2.20
N LEU A 78 -4.74 -7.07 -3.42
CA LEU A 78 -3.94 -8.23 -3.83
C LEU A 78 -2.44 -7.91 -3.82
N PHE A 79 -2.06 -6.75 -4.36
CA PHE A 79 -0.67 -6.30 -4.38
C PHE A 79 -0.12 -6.09 -2.96
N SER A 80 -0.81 -5.29 -2.14
CA SER A 80 -0.35 -5.01 -0.76
C SER A 80 -0.40 -6.27 0.11
N GLY A 81 -1.40 -7.14 -0.08
CA GLY A 81 -1.50 -8.40 0.63
C GLY A 81 -0.37 -9.36 0.29
N SER A 82 0.06 -9.37 -0.98
CA SER A 82 1.24 -10.13 -1.40
C SER A 82 2.51 -9.58 -0.76
N CYS A 83 2.68 -8.25 -0.69
CA CYS A 83 3.81 -7.65 0.01
C CYS A 83 3.80 -7.88 1.52
N PHE A 84 2.63 -7.85 2.15
CA PHE A 84 2.45 -8.10 3.59
C PHE A 84 2.77 -9.56 3.97
N ALA A 85 2.56 -10.50 3.04
CA ALA A 85 2.80 -11.92 3.25
C ALA A 85 4.27 -12.34 3.07
N LEU A 86 5.14 -11.44 2.57
CA LEU A 86 6.58 -11.64 2.44
C LEU A 86 7.31 -11.23 3.73
#